data_AF-A0A6P1C6S4-F1
#
_entry.id   AF-A0A6P1C6S4-F1
#
_cell.length_a   1.000
_cell.length_b   1.000
_cell.length_c   1.000
_cell.angle_alpha   90.00
_cell.angle_beta   90.00
_cell.angle_gamma   90.00
#
_symmetry.space_group_name_H-M   'P 1'
#
loop_
_entity.id
_entity.type
_entity.pdbx_description
1 polymer ?
#
loop_
_entity_poly.entity_id
_entity_poly.type
_entity_poly.pdbx_seq_one_letter_code
_entity_poly.pdbx_strand_id
1 'polypeptide(L)'
;MKHPARATKATLRIVLTAFLAGVIALGCLPNMAEAQERPRRNLFDMLFGTPEPDYPDQPMEQPPPRRKVQPKKRPTPPPRQPVAQPETPPPAEKLSDAKTILVVGDFLASGLATGLEDAFSTSPGVVVQSRGNVASGLVRQDYYNWPQQLPGMIDQLKPAMVVVMIGANDRQQMIGDGLNEKYGTDPWFLAYEERVQQFAKLVTSRHIPLLWIGLPSFGSDQLTASAVKLNQIYQSQTTSVGGEFIDIWDGFTDQNGEFIVTGSDINGQQVRLRTADGVNLTAAGKRKVAFYLEKSARRILGDQASPDITRLDTSNPLPAQQANLPGAEPEKITRTQPMSLSDPDLDGGAQLLGSSPAPTITTSSPRDLLVEKGLMDPAPVGRVDDYRLPGSVAR
;
A
#
# COMPACT_ATOMS: atom_id res chain seq x y z
N MET A 1 18.20 -60.46 35.97
CA MET A 1 17.41 -61.01 34.84
C MET A 1 16.39 -59.97 34.39
N LYS A 2 16.14 -59.88 33.08
CA LYS A 2 15.58 -58.74 32.33
C LYS A 2 14.05 -58.54 32.51
N HIS A 3 13.61 -57.28 32.45
CA HIS A 3 12.23 -56.77 32.49
C HIS A 3 11.26 -57.33 31.42
N PRO A 4 9.96 -57.51 31.73
CA PRO A 4 8.90 -57.71 30.76
C PRO A 4 8.08 -56.42 30.58
N ALA A 5 8.47 -55.54 29.65
CA ALA A 5 7.71 -54.30 29.36
C ALA A 5 7.53 -54.02 27.85
N ARG A 6 7.94 -54.94 26.98
CA ARG A 6 7.88 -54.76 25.51
C ARG A 6 6.65 -55.36 24.84
N ALA A 7 5.94 -56.30 25.47
CA ALA A 7 4.82 -57.01 24.85
C ALA A 7 3.53 -56.15 24.78
N THR A 8 3.27 -55.30 25.78
CA THR A 8 2.00 -54.56 25.89
C THR A 8 1.89 -53.35 24.95
N LYS A 9 3.01 -52.77 24.52
CA LYS A 9 3.02 -51.59 23.64
C LYS A 9 2.83 -51.94 22.15
N ALA A 10 3.13 -53.18 21.77
CA ALA A 10 2.96 -53.64 20.39
C ALA A 10 1.47 -53.89 20.06
N THR A 11 0.73 -54.50 20.98
CA THR A 11 -0.69 -54.82 20.79
C THR A 11 -1.57 -53.57 20.72
N LEU A 12 -1.24 -52.52 21.49
CA LEU A 12 -2.00 -51.26 21.48
C LEU A 12 -1.80 -50.46 20.18
N ARG A 13 -0.62 -50.53 19.55
CA ARG A 13 -0.36 -49.87 18.26
C ARG A 13 -1.13 -50.51 17.12
N ILE A 14 -1.25 -51.84 17.12
CA ILE A 14 -1.97 -52.58 16.06
C ILE A 14 -3.48 -52.27 16.10
N VAL A 15 -4.07 -52.18 17.30
CA VAL A 15 -5.49 -51.85 17.47
C VAL A 15 -5.77 -50.39 17.06
N LEU A 16 -4.87 -49.46 17.36
CA LEU A 16 -5.03 -48.05 16.98
C LEU A 16 -4.88 -47.82 15.47
N THR A 17 -3.96 -48.54 14.80
CA THR A 17 -3.82 -48.47 13.33
C THR A 17 -5.01 -49.10 12.60
N ALA A 18 -5.60 -50.17 13.14
CA ALA A 18 -6.81 -50.78 12.56
C ALA A 18 -8.03 -49.86 12.69
N PHE A 19 -8.16 -49.12 13.80
CA PHE A 19 -9.25 -48.17 14.00
C PHE A 19 -9.12 -46.93 13.09
N LEU A 20 -7.89 -46.44 12.87
CA LEU A 20 -7.65 -45.30 11.97
C LEU A 20 -7.88 -45.67 10.49
N ALA A 21 -7.58 -46.90 10.07
CA ALA A 21 -7.89 -47.38 8.72
C ALA A 21 -9.40 -47.53 8.47
N GLY A 22 -10.18 -47.91 9.50
CA GLY A 22 -11.64 -48.00 9.41
C GLY A 22 -12.35 -46.65 9.25
N VAL A 23 -11.82 -45.58 9.86
CA VAL A 23 -12.39 -44.22 9.75
C VAL A 23 -12.09 -43.58 8.38
N ILE A 24 -10.95 -43.90 7.76
CA ILE A 24 -10.61 -43.44 6.40
C ILE A 24 -11.46 -44.16 5.35
N ALA A 25 -11.82 -45.43 5.57
CA ALA A 25 -12.67 -46.19 4.64
C ALA A 25 -14.15 -45.75 4.63
N LEU A 26 -14.64 -45.09 5.69
CA LEU A 26 -16.05 -44.66 5.79
C LEU A 26 -16.28 -43.21 5.29
N GLY A 27 -15.22 -42.45 5.02
CA GLY A 27 -15.29 -41.08 4.49
C GLY A 27 -15.27 -40.97 2.96
N CYS A 28 -15.08 -42.07 2.23
CA CYS A 28 -14.99 -42.12 0.76
C CYS A 28 -16.24 -42.75 0.12
N LEU A 29 -17.43 -42.24 0.46
CA LEU A 29 -18.62 -42.47 -0.37
C LEU A 29 -18.68 -41.36 -1.44
N PRO A 30 -18.55 -41.68 -2.74
CA PRO A 30 -18.77 -40.70 -3.78
C PRO A 30 -20.27 -40.38 -3.86
N ASN A 31 -20.62 -39.09 -3.73
CA ASN A 31 -21.89 -38.58 -4.23
C ASN A 31 -21.89 -38.82 -5.75
N MET A 32 -22.71 -39.75 -6.22
CA MET A 32 -22.98 -39.96 -7.64
C MET A 32 -23.78 -38.75 -8.13
N ALA A 33 -23.08 -37.73 -8.63
CA ALA A 33 -23.66 -36.82 -9.59
C ALA A 33 -23.88 -37.61 -10.88
N GLU A 34 -25.14 -37.81 -11.29
CA GLU A 34 -25.46 -38.31 -12.62
C GLU A 34 -25.02 -37.27 -13.66
N ALA A 35 -23.74 -37.35 -14.03
CA ALA A 35 -23.27 -36.79 -15.29
C ALA A 35 -23.88 -37.65 -16.40
N GLN A 36 -24.82 -37.06 -17.15
CA GLN A 36 -25.42 -37.69 -18.31
C GLN A 36 -24.36 -37.77 -19.42
N GLU A 37 -23.51 -38.78 -19.37
CA GLU A 37 -22.59 -39.14 -20.44
C GLU A 37 -23.42 -39.63 -21.64
N ARG A 38 -23.62 -38.73 -22.61
CA ARG A 38 -23.99 -39.17 -23.95
C ARG A 38 -22.72 -39.73 -24.61
N PRO A 39 -22.66 -41.02 -24.98
CA PRO A 39 -21.52 -41.54 -25.71
C PRO A 39 -21.44 -40.81 -27.06
N ARG A 40 -20.31 -40.14 -27.31
CA ARG A 40 -20.04 -39.52 -28.62
C ARG A 40 -19.81 -40.66 -29.62
N ARG A 41 -20.73 -40.80 -30.58
CA ARG A 41 -20.59 -41.73 -31.70
C ARG A 41 -19.38 -41.33 -32.54
N ASN A 42 -18.47 -42.27 -32.79
CA ASN A 42 -17.37 -42.05 -33.72
C ASN A 42 -17.84 -42.36 -35.14
N LEU A 43 -17.15 -41.77 -36.13
CA LEU A 43 -17.54 -41.79 -37.55
C LEU A 43 -17.71 -43.22 -38.11
N PHE A 44 -17.05 -44.21 -37.50
CA PHE A 44 -17.14 -45.62 -37.87
C PHE A 44 -18.48 -46.27 -37.48
N ASP A 45 -19.08 -45.87 -36.35
CA ASP A 45 -20.38 -46.40 -35.88
C ASP A 45 -21.56 -45.88 -36.72
N MET A 46 -21.39 -44.74 -37.38
CA MET A 46 -22.41 -44.14 -38.23
C MET A 46 -22.47 -44.76 -39.63
N LEU A 47 -21.39 -45.41 -40.07
CA LEU A 47 -21.26 -45.98 -41.42
C LEU A 47 -21.50 -47.49 -41.50
N PHE A 48 -21.34 -48.23 -40.38
CA PHE A 48 -21.41 -49.70 -40.39
C PHE A 48 -22.23 -50.32 -39.24
N GLY A 49 -22.93 -49.52 -38.43
CA GLY A 49 -23.77 -50.03 -37.33
C GLY A 49 -25.09 -50.66 -37.82
N THR A 50 -25.40 -51.86 -37.32
CA THR A 50 -26.67 -52.57 -37.60
C THR A 50 -27.88 -51.90 -36.93
N PRO A 51 -29.08 -51.95 -37.54
CA PRO A 51 -30.30 -51.36 -36.95
C PRO A 51 -30.77 -52.15 -35.72
N GLU A 52 -31.06 -51.46 -34.62
CA GLU A 52 -31.62 -52.03 -33.39
C GLU A 52 -33.17 -52.02 -33.46
N PRO A 53 -33.90 -52.95 -32.76
CA PRO A 53 -35.33 -53.18 -32.98
C PRO A 53 -36.23 -52.03 -32.50
N ASP A 54 -37.28 -51.82 -33.28
CA ASP A 54 -38.36 -50.86 -33.02
C ASP A 54 -39.19 -51.32 -31.81
N TYR A 55 -39.17 -50.55 -30.71
CA TYR A 55 -40.07 -50.74 -29.57
C TYR A 55 -41.34 -49.92 -29.79
N PRO A 56 -42.55 -50.50 -29.63
CA PRO A 56 -43.80 -49.78 -29.86
C PRO A 56 -44.00 -48.64 -28.86
N ASP A 57 -44.48 -47.51 -29.39
CA ASP A 57 -44.74 -46.24 -28.73
C ASP A 57 -45.47 -46.37 -27.38
N GLN A 58 -44.79 -45.96 -26.31
CA GLN A 58 -45.44 -45.57 -25.06
C GLN A 58 -46.15 -44.22 -25.31
N PRO A 59 -47.42 -44.03 -24.90
CA PRO A 59 -48.08 -42.73 -25.02
C PRO A 59 -47.30 -41.71 -24.20
N MET A 60 -46.63 -40.77 -24.86
CA MET A 60 -46.10 -39.59 -24.19
C MET A 60 -47.28 -38.79 -23.62
N GLU A 61 -47.46 -38.86 -22.29
CA GLU A 61 -48.23 -37.86 -21.57
C GLU A 61 -47.62 -36.49 -21.87
N GLN A 62 -48.34 -35.67 -22.63
CA GLN A 62 -47.96 -34.30 -22.89
C GLN A 62 -47.85 -33.57 -21.55
N PRO A 63 -46.68 -32.98 -21.21
CA PRO A 63 -46.60 -32.16 -20.02
C PRO A 63 -47.57 -30.98 -20.16
N PRO A 64 -48.29 -30.61 -19.09
CA PRO A 64 -49.25 -29.51 -19.16
C PRO A 64 -48.54 -28.24 -19.65
N PRO A 65 -49.23 -27.38 -20.42
CA PRO A 65 -48.62 -26.17 -20.96
C PRO A 65 -48.03 -25.36 -19.81
N ARG A 66 -46.70 -25.19 -19.80
CA ARG A 66 -46.01 -24.28 -18.88
C ARG A 66 -46.62 -22.89 -19.07
N ARG A 67 -47.50 -22.51 -18.15
CA ARG A 67 -47.99 -21.14 -18.01
C ARG A 67 -46.75 -20.27 -17.87
N LYS A 68 -46.50 -19.39 -18.84
CA LYS A 68 -45.43 -18.39 -18.77
C LYS A 68 -45.73 -17.51 -17.56
N VAL A 69 -45.15 -17.84 -16.41
CA VAL A 69 -45.11 -16.92 -15.27
C VAL A 69 -44.18 -15.80 -15.73
N GLN A 70 -44.76 -14.65 -16.07
CA GLN A 70 -43.98 -13.44 -16.30
C GLN A 70 -43.11 -13.21 -15.06
N PRO A 71 -41.80 -12.97 -15.21
CA PRO A 71 -40.95 -12.64 -14.07
C PRO A 71 -41.52 -11.39 -13.42
N LYS A 72 -42.01 -11.50 -12.18
CA LYS A 72 -42.32 -10.34 -11.35
C LYS A 72 -41.03 -9.53 -11.25
N LYS A 73 -41.02 -8.31 -11.80
CA LYS A 73 -39.91 -7.37 -11.69
C LYS A 73 -39.53 -7.28 -10.21
N ARG A 74 -38.31 -7.69 -9.88
CA ARG A 74 -37.71 -7.44 -8.57
C ARG A 74 -37.69 -5.91 -8.39
N PRO A 75 -38.20 -5.36 -7.28
CA PRO A 75 -38.19 -3.92 -7.07
C PRO A 75 -36.74 -3.45 -7.17
N THR A 76 -36.52 -2.47 -8.05
CA THR A 76 -35.25 -1.79 -8.22
C THR A 76 -34.85 -1.21 -6.86
N PRO A 77 -33.64 -1.46 -6.34
CA PRO A 77 -33.17 -0.73 -5.17
C PRO A 77 -33.29 0.77 -5.46
N PRO A 78 -33.73 1.58 -4.48
CA PRO A 78 -33.87 3.02 -4.67
C PRO A 78 -32.53 3.58 -5.17
N PRO A 79 -32.55 4.54 -6.11
CA PRO A 79 -31.33 5.17 -6.59
C PRO A 79 -30.54 5.66 -5.38
N ARG A 80 -29.33 5.10 -5.18
CA ARG A 80 -28.37 5.66 -4.24
C ARG A 80 -28.21 7.11 -4.64
N GLN A 81 -28.61 8.02 -3.75
CA GLN A 81 -28.34 9.43 -3.92
C GLN A 81 -26.85 9.57 -4.22
N PRO A 82 -26.46 10.34 -5.25
CA PRO A 82 -25.05 10.63 -5.48
C PRO A 82 -24.56 11.29 -4.21
N VAL A 83 -23.74 10.57 -3.44
CA VAL A 83 -22.92 11.20 -2.41
C VAL A 83 -22.05 12.16 -3.19
N ALA A 84 -22.26 13.46 -3.04
CA ALA A 84 -21.43 14.48 -3.65
C ALA A 84 -19.99 14.16 -3.24
N GLN A 85 -19.21 13.67 -4.19
CA GLN A 85 -17.78 13.53 -4.00
C GLN A 85 -17.26 14.96 -3.78
N PRO A 86 -16.51 15.23 -2.69
CA PRO A 86 -15.84 16.51 -2.56
C PRO A 86 -15.06 16.77 -3.85
N GLU A 87 -15.26 17.93 -4.45
CA GLU A 87 -14.52 18.30 -5.66
C GLU A 87 -13.03 18.20 -5.35
N THR A 88 -12.32 17.30 -6.03
CA THR A 88 -10.86 17.23 -5.92
C THR A 88 -10.30 18.59 -6.34
N PRO A 89 -9.51 19.27 -5.48
CA PRO A 89 -8.88 20.52 -5.84
C PRO A 89 -8.11 20.35 -7.15
N PRO A 90 -8.13 21.36 -8.05
CA PRO A 90 -7.35 21.29 -9.28
C PRO A 90 -5.86 21.06 -8.93
N PRO A 91 -5.13 20.25 -9.73
CA PRO A 91 -3.70 20.05 -9.51
C PRO A 91 -2.95 21.38 -9.45
N ALA A 92 -2.02 21.50 -8.50
CA ALA A 92 -1.20 22.69 -8.37
C ALA A 92 -0.24 22.83 -9.57
N GLU A 93 -0.09 24.04 -10.08
CA GLU A 93 0.93 24.34 -11.09
C GLU A 93 2.32 24.07 -10.51
N LYS A 94 3.16 23.35 -11.27
CA LYS A 94 4.46 22.88 -10.79
C LYS A 94 5.49 23.99 -10.86
N LEU A 95 6.28 24.16 -9.78
CA LEU A 95 7.36 25.13 -9.73
C LEU A 95 8.47 24.76 -10.70
N SER A 96 9.19 25.77 -11.20
CA SER A 96 10.32 25.56 -12.11
C SER A 96 11.52 24.86 -11.44
N ASP A 97 11.64 24.97 -10.12
CA ASP A 97 12.67 24.34 -9.29
C ASP A 97 12.17 23.07 -8.57
N ALA A 98 10.98 22.57 -8.92
CA ALA A 98 10.39 21.39 -8.33
C ALA A 98 11.33 20.17 -8.39
N LYS A 99 11.32 19.40 -7.31
CA LYS A 99 12.13 18.18 -7.20
C LYS A 99 11.49 17.02 -7.94
N THR A 100 12.30 16.33 -8.74
CA THR A 100 11.86 15.17 -9.53
C THR A 100 11.95 13.88 -8.73
N ILE A 101 10.86 13.12 -8.66
CA ILE A 101 10.84 11.70 -8.27
C ILE A 101 10.89 10.88 -9.57
N LEU A 102 11.99 10.16 -9.81
CA LEU A 102 12.08 9.25 -10.96
C LEU A 102 11.54 7.88 -10.57
N VAL A 103 10.48 7.41 -11.24
CA VAL A 103 9.90 6.09 -11.02
C VAL A 103 10.25 5.18 -12.19
N VAL A 104 10.87 4.03 -11.91
CA VAL A 104 11.32 3.06 -12.92
C VAL A 104 10.86 1.63 -12.60
N GLY A 105 10.63 0.84 -13.64
CA GLY A 105 10.27 -0.56 -13.51
C GLY A 105 9.19 -1.01 -14.50
N ASP A 106 8.44 -2.02 -14.11
CA ASP A 106 7.43 -2.67 -14.96
C ASP A 106 6.06 -1.95 -14.91
N PHE A 107 4.99 -2.64 -15.32
CA PHE A 107 3.64 -2.07 -15.27
C PHE A 107 3.20 -1.66 -13.86
N LEU A 108 3.72 -2.29 -12.80
CA LEU A 108 3.44 -1.90 -11.42
C LEU A 108 4.10 -0.56 -11.09
N ALA A 109 5.33 -0.31 -11.56
CA ALA A 109 5.97 1.01 -11.43
C ALA A 109 5.15 2.11 -12.11
N SER A 110 4.64 1.85 -13.31
CA SER A 110 3.75 2.81 -13.99
C SER A 110 2.48 3.10 -13.17
N GLY A 111 1.89 2.06 -12.57
CA GLY A 111 0.74 2.22 -11.66
C GLY A 111 1.09 3.00 -10.40
N LEU A 112 2.23 2.71 -9.78
CA LEU A 112 2.75 3.44 -8.63
C LEU A 112 2.99 4.91 -8.96
N ALA A 113 3.56 5.22 -10.11
CA ALA A 113 3.79 6.60 -10.54
C ALA A 113 2.48 7.39 -10.62
N THR A 114 1.41 6.81 -11.19
CA THR A 114 0.07 7.43 -11.17
C THR A 114 -0.41 7.70 -9.74
N GLY A 115 -0.22 6.75 -8.82
CA GLY A 115 -0.59 6.96 -7.41
C GLY A 115 0.22 8.07 -6.73
N LEU A 116 1.49 8.26 -7.10
CA LEU A 116 2.34 9.34 -6.61
C LEU A 116 1.95 10.70 -7.21
N GLU A 117 1.60 10.74 -8.50
CA GLU A 117 1.07 11.94 -9.15
C GLU A 117 -0.18 12.44 -8.41
N ASP A 118 -1.09 11.53 -8.06
CA ASP A 118 -2.27 11.85 -7.24
C ASP A 118 -1.86 12.35 -5.84
N ALA A 119 -0.91 11.67 -5.18
CA ALA A 119 -0.47 11.99 -3.81
C ALA A 119 0.23 13.35 -3.69
N PHE A 120 0.94 13.78 -4.73
CA PHE A 120 1.66 15.06 -4.80
C PHE A 120 0.98 16.07 -5.76
N SER A 121 -0.29 15.85 -6.11
CA SER A 121 -1.05 16.71 -7.01
C SER A 121 -1.15 18.15 -6.50
N THR A 122 -1.25 18.33 -5.18
CA THR A 122 -1.31 19.64 -4.50
C THR A 122 0.04 20.17 -4.06
N SER A 123 1.14 19.43 -4.29
CA SER A 123 2.51 19.84 -3.94
C SER A 123 3.19 20.44 -5.18
N PRO A 124 3.26 21.77 -5.33
CA PRO A 124 3.82 22.38 -6.54
C PRO A 124 5.34 22.18 -6.65
N GLY A 125 6.04 21.94 -5.53
CA GLY A 125 7.48 21.65 -5.49
C GLY A 125 7.88 20.21 -5.84
N VAL A 126 6.95 19.36 -6.26
CA VAL A 126 7.23 17.94 -6.60
C VAL A 126 6.71 17.58 -7.98
N VAL A 127 7.58 17.01 -8.81
CA VAL A 127 7.22 16.42 -10.11
C VAL A 127 7.54 14.93 -10.09
N VAL A 128 6.58 14.12 -10.51
CA VAL A 128 6.78 12.67 -10.70
C VAL A 128 7.12 12.43 -12.16
N GLN A 129 8.23 11.74 -12.41
CA GLN A 129 8.62 11.34 -13.75
C GLN A 129 8.60 9.82 -13.88
N SER A 130 7.56 9.31 -14.53
CA SER A 130 7.45 7.89 -14.86
C SER A 130 8.32 7.52 -16.06
N ARG A 131 9.15 6.48 -15.89
CA ARG A 131 9.95 5.83 -16.93
C ARG A 131 9.78 4.32 -16.79
N GLY A 132 8.56 3.83 -16.99
CA GLY A 132 8.24 2.41 -16.93
C GLY A 132 8.26 1.72 -18.29
N ASN A 133 8.61 0.43 -18.32
CA ASN A 133 8.41 -0.45 -19.47
C ASN A 133 7.54 -1.65 -19.05
N VAL A 134 6.30 -1.68 -19.54
CA VAL A 134 5.20 -2.55 -19.07
C VAL A 134 5.58 -4.03 -18.96
N ALA A 135 6.23 -4.60 -19.97
CA ALA A 135 6.53 -6.03 -20.03
C ALA A 135 7.98 -6.36 -19.62
N SER A 136 8.72 -5.37 -19.10
CA SER A 136 10.11 -5.55 -18.70
C SER A 136 10.26 -6.19 -17.32
N GLY A 137 11.51 -6.54 -17.01
CA GLY A 137 11.97 -7.13 -15.76
C GLY A 137 13.50 -7.10 -15.72
N LEU A 138 14.13 -7.58 -14.63
CA LEU A 138 15.59 -7.68 -14.53
C LEU A 138 16.14 -8.97 -15.17
N VAL A 139 15.28 -9.92 -15.56
CA VAL A 139 15.72 -11.18 -16.19
C VAL A 139 16.04 -11.02 -17.67
N ARG A 140 15.12 -10.42 -18.44
CA ARG A 140 15.23 -10.28 -19.90
C ARG A 140 15.90 -8.97 -20.30
N GLN A 141 17.21 -8.89 -20.09
CA GLN A 141 18.00 -7.72 -20.49
C GLN A 141 18.09 -7.56 -22.02
N ASP A 142 17.86 -8.62 -22.78
CA ASP A 142 17.71 -8.61 -24.24
C ASP A 142 16.43 -7.91 -24.71
N TYR A 143 15.37 -7.95 -23.89
CA TYR A 143 14.13 -7.21 -24.15
C TYR A 143 14.25 -5.75 -23.74
N TYR A 144 14.69 -5.50 -22.50
CA TYR A 144 14.92 -4.14 -22.01
C TYR A 144 16.04 -4.13 -20.96
N ASN A 145 17.17 -3.51 -21.30
CA ASN A 145 18.34 -3.48 -20.43
C ASN A 145 18.27 -2.31 -19.43
N TRP A 146 17.61 -2.52 -18.29
CA TRP A 146 17.53 -1.52 -17.22
C TRP A 146 18.89 -0.98 -16.75
N PRO A 147 19.93 -1.81 -16.52
CA PRO A 147 21.26 -1.32 -16.16
C PRO A 147 21.88 -0.35 -17.17
N GLN A 148 21.62 -0.54 -18.47
CA GLN A 148 22.10 0.35 -19.52
C GLN A 148 21.30 1.66 -19.59
N GLN A 149 19.99 1.61 -19.33
CA GLN A 149 19.09 2.76 -19.55
C GLN A 149 19.06 3.73 -18.36
N LEU A 150 19.06 3.20 -17.13
CA LEU A 150 18.88 4.00 -15.92
C LEU A 150 19.92 5.14 -15.75
N PRO A 151 21.23 4.93 -15.99
CA PRO A 151 22.23 5.99 -15.88
C PRO A 151 21.88 7.24 -16.72
N GLY A 152 21.48 7.04 -17.98
CA GLY A 152 21.11 8.15 -18.86
C GLY A 152 19.87 8.91 -18.38
N MET A 153 18.89 8.21 -17.81
CA MET A 153 17.71 8.85 -17.21
C MET A 153 18.08 9.70 -15.99
N ILE A 154 18.97 9.19 -15.13
CA ILE A 154 19.48 9.92 -13.97
C ILE A 154 20.22 11.18 -14.41
N ASP A 155 21.10 11.07 -15.41
CA ASP A 155 21.90 12.19 -15.93
C ASP A 155 21.02 13.27 -16.55
N GLN A 156 19.96 12.88 -17.28
CA GLN A 156 19.03 13.79 -17.93
C GLN A 156 18.10 14.48 -16.92
N LEU A 157 17.50 13.72 -16.00
CA LEU A 157 16.40 14.19 -15.15
C LEU A 157 16.87 14.73 -13.81
N LYS A 158 18.11 14.40 -13.38
CA LYS A 158 18.71 14.78 -12.10
C LYS A 158 17.74 14.62 -10.92
N PRO A 159 17.18 13.42 -10.73
CA PRO A 159 16.11 13.21 -9.76
C PRO A 159 16.61 13.39 -8.32
N ALA A 160 15.74 13.91 -7.46
CA ALA A 160 15.98 13.99 -6.02
C ALA A 160 15.94 12.60 -5.35
N MET A 161 15.25 11.64 -5.96
CA MET A 161 15.25 10.23 -5.57
C MET A 161 14.86 9.34 -6.75
N VAL A 162 15.26 8.07 -6.69
CA VAL A 162 14.79 7.03 -7.61
C VAL A 162 13.91 6.05 -6.85
N VAL A 163 12.75 5.76 -7.42
CA VAL A 163 11.80 4.77 -6.92
C VAL A 163 11.75 3.61 -7.91
N VAL A 164 12.01 2.39 -7.43
CA VAL A 164 12.02 1.17 -8.25
C VAL A 164 10.85 0.29 -7.85
N MET A 165 10.07 -0.18 -8.82
CA MET A 165 9.10 -1.25 -8.60
C MET A 165 9.10 -2.19 -9.81
N ILE A 166 9.70 -3.35 -9.65
CA ILE A 166 9.95 -4.28 -10.75
C ILE A 166 9.92 -5.72 -10.25
N GLY A 167 9.55 -6.64 -11.13
CA GLY A 167 9.70 -8.07 -10.93
C GLY A 167 8.45 -8.89 -11.21
N ALA A 168 7.33 -8.26 -11.57
CA ALA A 168 6.10 -8.97 -11.90
C ALA A 168 6.27 -9.89 -13.12
N ASN A 169 7.23 -9.59 -14.00
CA ASN A 169 7.54 -10.37 -15.19
C ASN A 169 8.81 -11.24 -15.06
N ASP A 170 9.45 -11.28 -13.88
CA ASP A 170 10.76 -11.94 -13.70
C ASP A 170 10.67 -13.42 -13.39
N ARG A 171 9.46 -13.99 -13.27
CA ARG A 171 9.25 -15.43 -13.12
C ARG A 171 9.48 -16.18 -14.45
N GLN A 172 10.71 -16.18 -14.95
CA GLN A 172 11.09 -16.82 -16.20
C GLN A 172 12.54 -17.33 -16.19
N GLN A 173 12.87 -18.21 -17.12
CA GLN A 173 14.23 -18.73 -17.31
C GLN A 173 15.19 -17.57 -17.64
N MET A 174 16.37 -17.59 -17.01
CA MET A 174 17.44 -16.64 -17.28
C MET A 174 18.37 -17.21 -18.34
N ILE A 175 18.39 -16.58 -19.51
CA ILE A 175 19.22 -16.96 -20.65
C ILE A 175 20.02 -15.73 -21.08
N GLY A 176 21.33 -15.91 -21.27
CA GLY A 176 22.25 -14.83 -21.64
C GLY A 176 23.36 -14.63 -20.60
N ASP A 177 24.40 -13.88 -20.95
CA ASP A 177 25.59 -13.64 -20.08
C ASP A 177 26.28 -14.93 -19.59
N GLY A 178 26.21 -16.00 -20.38
CA GLY A 178 26.71 -17.33 -20.00
C GLY A 178 25.77 -18.14 -19.10
N LEU A 179 24.59 -17.61 -18.76
CA LEU A 179 23.57 -18.27 -17.94
C LEU A 179 22.53 -18.99 -18.81
N ASN A 180 22.05 -20.11 -18.30
CA ASN A 180 20.90 -20.85 -18.83
C ASN A 180 20.12 -21.50 -17.67
N GLU A 181 19.67 -20.66 -16.76
CA GLU A 181 19.14 -21.09 -15.47
C GLU A 181 17.61 -21.07 -15.46
N LYS A 182 17.01 -22.20 -15.06
CA LYS A 182 15.56 -22.30 -14.91
C LYS A 182 15.12 -21.51 -13.66
N TYR A 183 14.03 -20.75 -13.77
CA TYR A 183 13.44 -20.09 -12.61
C TYR A 183 13.22 -21.07 -11.45
N GLY A 184 13.60 -20.66 -10.24
CA GLY A 184 13.40 -21.44 -9.03
C GLY A 184 14.58 -22.34 -8.64
N THR A 185 15.67 -22.37 -9.42
CA THR A 185 16.93 -23.03 -9.01
C THR A 185 17.81 -22.08 -8.20
N ASP A 186 18.68 -22.62 -7.34
CA ASP A 186 19.62 -21.81 -6.56
C ASP A 186 20.54 -20.94 -7.45
N PRO A 187 21.11 -21.45 -8.56
CA PRO A 187 21.90 -20.61 -9.47
C PRO A 187 21.10 -19.44 -10.07
N TRP A 188 19.81 -19.65 -10.36
CA TRP A 188 18.94 -18.56 -10.85
C TRP A 188 18.78 -17.45 -9.80
N PHE A 189 18.53 -17.83 -8.54
CA PHE A 189 18.36 -16.85 -7.47
C PHE A 189 19.67 -16.10 -7.16
N LEU A 190 20.82 -16.79 -7.17
CA LEU A 190 22.13 -16.15 -7.00
C LEU A 190 22.41 -15.12 -8.09
N ALA A 191 22.17 -15.47 -9.36
CA ALA A 191 22.33 -14.54 -10.47
C ALA A 191 21.34 -13.36 -10.38
N TYR A 192 20.12 -13.60 -9.92
CA TYR A 192 19.12 -12.56 -9.74
C TYR A 192 19.46 -11.61 -8.58
N GLU A 193 19.95 -12.14 -7.46
CA GLU A 193 20.47 -11.35 -6.33
C GLU A 193 21.57 -10.39 -6.77
N GLU A 194 22.53 -10.89 -7.56
CA GLU A 194 23.60 -10.06 -8.12
C GLU A 194 23.04 -8.96 -9.03
N ARG A 195 22.11 -9.28 -9.94
CA ARG A 195 21.47 -8.29 -10.82
C ARG A 195 20.73 -7.19 -10.04
N VAL A 196 19.98 -7.56 -9.01
CA VAL A 196 19.28 -6.60 -8.13
C VAL A 196 20.29 -5.69 -7.43
N GLN A 197 21.34 -6.27 -6.84
CA GLN A 197 22.36 -5.50 -6.14
C GLN A 197 23.10 -4.53 -7.08
N GLN A 198 23.50 -5.00 -8.26
CA GLN A 198 24.17 -4.18 -9.27
C GLN A 198 23.25 -3.04 -9.73
N PHE A 199 21.97 -3.32 -9.99
CA PHE A 199 21.00 -2.31 -10.38
C PHE A 199 20.79 -1.25 -9.29
N ALA A 200 20.64 -1.66 -8.03
CA ALA A 200 20.55 -0.74 -6.90
C ALA A 200 21.80 0.14 -6.75
N LYS A 201 23.00 -0.43 -6.94
CA LYS A 201 24.28 0.30 -6.91
C LYS A 201 24.37 1.41 -7.96
N LEU A 202 23.72 1.28 -9.12
CA LEU A 202 23.70 2.34 -10.14
C LEU A 202 23.12 3.65 -9.60
N VAL A 203 22.20 3.57 -8.65
CA VAL A 203 21.60 4.72 -7.98
C VAL A 203 22.43 5.14 -6.78
N THR A 204 22.68 4.22 -5.84
CA THR A 204 23.25 4.58 -4.54
C THR A 204 24.71 5.01 -4.62
N SER A 205 25.49 4.50 -5.58
CA SER A 205 26.87 4.98 -5.83
C SER A 205 26.95 6.45 -6.24
N ARG A 206 25.85 7.00 -6.77
CA ARG A 206 25.71 8.42 -7.13
C ARG A 206 25.17 9.27 -5.98
N HIS A 207 25.03 8.69 -4.78
CA HIS A 207 24.51 9.34 -3.58
C HIS A 207 23.06 9.83 -3.73
N ILE A 208 22.30 9.21 -4.65
CA ILE A 208 20.89 9.48 -4.84
C ILE A 208 20.10 8.52 -3.95
N PRO A 209 19.11 9.00 -3.16
CA PRO A 209 18.22 8.14 -2.39
C PRO A 209 17.48 7.14 -3.30
N LEU A 210 17.56 5.86 -2.94
CA LEU A 210 16.88 4.77 -3.63
C LEU A 210 15.77 4.22 -2.72
N LEU A 211 14.53 4.23 -3.22
CA LEU A 211 13.39 3.55 -2.61
C LEU A 211 13.00 2.36 -3.48
N TRP A 212 13.18 1.13 -3.00
CA TRP A 212 12.76 -0.08 -3.70
C TRP A 212 11.46 -0.60 -3.12
N ILE A 213 10.41 -0.63 -3.94
CA ILE A 213 9.07 -1.04 -3.51
C ILE A 213 8.93 -2.54 -3.70
N GLY A 214 8.45 -3.22 -2.65
CA GLY A 214 8.12 -4.63 -2.70
C GLY A 214 6.99 -4.93 -3.69
N LEU A 215 6.98 -6.14 -4.21
CA LEU A 215 5.89 -6.67 -5.01
C LEU A 215 4.70 -7.01 -4.10
N PRO A 216 3.47 -6.64 -4.52
CA PRO A 216 2.25 -7.02 -3.82
C PRO A 216 1.85 -8.49 -4.13
N SER A 217 0.92 -9.06 -3.36
CA SER A 217 0.37 -10.40 -3.66
C SER A 217 -0.48 -10.41 -4.95
N PHE A 218 -0.50 -11.52 -5.67
CA PHE A 218 -1.24 -11.68 -6.94
C PHE A 218 -2.34 -12.73 -6.81
N GLY A 219 -3.32 -12.71 -7.72
CA GLY A 219 -4.40 -13.69 -7.73
C GLY A 219 -3.96 -15.13 -8.03
N SER A 220 -2.73 -15.32 -8.54
CA SER A 220 -2.13 -16.63 -8.74
C SER A 220 -1.16 -16.97 -7.61
N ASP A 221 -1.35 -18.14 -6.99
CA ASP A 221 -0.48 -18.64 -5.92
C ASP A 221 0.99 -18.71 -6.35
N GLN A 222 1.26 -19.08 -7.61
CA GLN A 222 2.62 -19.15 -8.12
C GLN A 222 3.28 -17.77 -8.22
N LEU A 223 2.52 -16.76 -8.64
CA LEU A 223 3.02 -15.38 -8.70
C LEU A 223 3.21 -14.82 -7.29
N THR A 224 2.27 -15.08 -6.37
CA THR A 224 2.37 -14.70 -4.96
C THR A 224 3.57 -15.33 -4.27
N ALA A 225 3.79 -16.64 -4.42
CA ALA A 225 4.97 -17.31 -3.88
C ALA A 225 6.28 -16.75 -4.47
N SER A 226 6.27 -16.40 -5.76
CA SER A 226 7.41 -15.74 -6.40
C SER A 226 7.65 -14.36 -5.80
N ALA A 227 6.60 -13.55 -5.63
CA ALA A 227 6.68 -12.21 -5.04
C ALA A 227 7.27 -12.24 -3.62
N VAL A 228 6.86 -13.20 -2.77
CA VAL A 228 7.47 -13.39 -1.44
C VAL A 228 8.98 -13.60 -1.55
N LYS A 229 9.41 -14.52 -2.42
CA LYS A 229 10.83 -14.85 -2.57
C LYS A 229 11.63 -13.68 -3.15
N LEU A 230 11.08 -12.99 -4.14
CA LEU A 230 11.72 -11.82 -4.76
C LEU A 230 11.79 -10.63 -3.79
N ASN A 231 10.77 -10.40 -2.96
CA ASN A 231 10.78 -9.35 -1.94
C ASN A 231 11.89 -9.53 -0.92
N GLN A 232 12.16 -10.77 -0.48
CA GLN A 232 13.29 -11.08 0.39
C GLN A 232 14.63 -10.68 -0.26
N ILE A 233 14.79 -10.96 -1.56
CA ILE A 233 15.97 -10.57 -2.33
C ILE A 233 16.05 -9.05 -2.43
N TYR A 234 14.97 -8.37 -2.81
CA TYR A 234 14.95 -6.91 -2.93
C TYR A 234 15.30 -6.24 -1.60
N GLN A 235 14.72 -6.69 -0.50
CA GLN A 235 15.02 -6.18 0.83
C GLN A 235 16.51 -6.35 1.16
N SER A 236 17.03 -7.57 1.05
CA SER A 236 18.43 -7.87 1.38
C SER A 236 19.41 -7.09 0.50
N GLN A 237 19.24 -7.15 -0.82
CA GLN A 237 20.20 -6.58 -1.76
C GLN A 237 20.14 -5.05 -1.79
N THR A 238 18.95 -4.45 -1.73
CA THR A 238 18.80 -2.98 -1.72
C THR A 238 19.38 -2.37 -0.44
N THR A 239 19.07 -2.95 0.72
CA THR A 239 19.57 -2.44 2.01
C THR A 239 21.07 -2.61 2.15
N SER A 240 21.65 -3.69 1.59
CA SER A 240 23.10 -3.92 1.60
C SER A 240 23.91 -2.82 0.91
N VAL A 241 23.28 -2.04 0.03
CA VAL A 241 23.93 -0.97 -0.74
C VAL A 241 23.43 0.43 -0.38
N GLY A 242 22.74 0.56 0.76
CA GLY A 242 22.28 1.83 1.31
C GLY A 242 20.95 2.35 0.74
N GLY A 243 20.21 1.53 -0.01
CA GLY A 243 18.84 1.84 -0.41
C GLY A 243 17.83 1.48 0.68
N GLU A 244 16.63 2.03 0.58
CA GLU A 244 15.51 1.73 1.47
C GLU A 244 14.53 0.78 0.78
N PHE A 245 14.19 -0.35 1.43
CA PHE A 245 13.13 -1.24 0.95
C PHE A 245 11.80 -0.88 1.62
N ILE A 246 10.78 -0.67 0.80
CA ILE A 246 9.42 -0.37 1.25
C ILE A 246 8.57 -1.62 1.08
N ASP A 247 8.27 -2.27 2.21
CA ASP A 247 7.35 -3.40 2.23
C ASP A 247 5.90 -2.91 2.13
N ILE A 248 5.15 -3.48 1.20
CA ILE A 248 3.74 -3.19 0.96
C ILE A 248 2.84 -4.41 1.15
N TRP A 249 3.42 -5.57 1.49
CA TRP A 249 2.77 -6.88 1.45
C TRP A 249 1.42 -6.90 2.17
N ASP A 250 1.43 -6.49 3.45
CA ASP A 250 0.26 -6.48 4.33
C ASP A 250 -0.89 -5.57 3.82
N GLY A 251 -0.59 -4.64 2.91
CA GLY A 251 -1.60 -3.79 2.28
C GLY A 251 -2.43 -4.50 1.23
N PHE A 252 -1.95 -5.63 0.74
CA PHE A 252 -2.53 -6.38 -0.37
C PHE A 252 -2.85 -7.83 0.00
N THR A 253 -2.71 -8.20 1.27
CA THR A 253 -3.13 -9.51 1.78
C THR A 253 -4.16 -9.38 2.89
N ASP A 254 -4.83 -10.50 3.18
CA ASP A 254 -5.64 -10.63 4.39
C ASP A 254 -4.77 -10.97 5.61
N GLN A 255 -5.43 -11.25 6.74
CA GLN A 255 -4.79 -11.65 8.00
C GLN A 255 -4.00 -12.98 7.92
N ASN A 256 -4.27 -13.81 6.92
CA ASN A 256 -3.58 -15.07 6.70
C ASN A 256 -2.43 -14.93 5.69
N GLY A 257 -2.23 -13.72 5.14
CA GLY A 257 -1.26 -13.48 4.07
C GLY A 257 -1.76 -13.87 2.68
N GLU A 258 -3.06 -14.14 2.53
CA GLU A 258 -3.66 -14.53 1.26
C GLU A 258 -4.04 -13.31 0.42
N PHE A 259 -4.10 -13.51 -0.90
CA PHE A 259 -4.44 -12.45 -1.85
C PHE A 259 -5.84 -11.88 -1.63
N ILE A 260 -5.95 -10.54 -1.62
CA ILE A 260 -7.24 -9.84 -1.56
C ILE A 260 -7.51 -9.01 -2.82
N VAL A 261 -8.77 -9.01 -3.24
CA VAL A 261 -9.27 -8.13 -4.31
C VAL A 261 -9.74 -6.78 -3.75
N THR A 262 -10.30 -6.81 -2.55
CA THR A 262 -10.87 -5.67 -1.83
C THR A 262 -10.16 -5.53 -0.49
N GLY A 263 -9.81 -4.30 -0.13
CA GLY A 263 -9.19 -3.99 1.15
C GLY A 263 -9.35 -2.52 1.50
N SER A 264 -8.81 -2.14 2.66
CA SER A 264 -8.85 -0.74 3.10
C SER A 264 -8.03 0.16 2.17
N ASP A 265 -8.59 1.30 1.77
CA ASP A 265 -7.87 2.39 1.12
C ASP A 265 -7.03 3.19 2.13
N ILE A 266 -6.46 4.31 1.68
CA ILE A 266 -5.67 5.22 2.53
C ILE A 266 -6.47 5.88 3.65
N ASN A 267 -7.81 5.89 3.54
CA ASN A 267 -8.75 6.45 4.51
C ASN A 267 -9.41 5.37 5.40
N GLY A 268 -9.01 4.10 5.24
CA GLY A 268 -9.60 2.96 5.96
C GLY A 268 -10.90 2.42 5.35
N GLN A 269 -11.38 2.95 4.23
CA GLN A 269 -12.60 2.49 3.57
C GLN A 269 -12.35 1.23 2.73
N GLN A 270 -13.29 0.27 2.77
CA GLN A 270 -13.19 -0.94 1.95
C GLN A 270 -13.46 -0.63 0.49
N VAL A 271 -12.43 -0.77 -0.35
CA VAL A 271 -12.49 -0.53 -1.78
C VAL A 271 -11.79 -1.64 -2.55
N ARG A 272 -12.12 -1.77 -3.84
CA ARG A 272 -11.45 -2.72 -4.72
C ARG A 272 -10.04 -2.22 -5.03
N LEU A 273 -9.01 -2.99 -4.65
CA LEU A 273 -7.59 -2.65 -4.86
C LEU A 273 -7.03 -3.33 -6.12
N ARG A 274 -7.61 -4.47 -6.54
CA ARG A 274 -7.18 -5.27 -7.68
C ARG A 274 -8.22 -5.35 -8.77
N THR A 275 -7.79 -5.41 -10.03
CA THR A 275 -8.67 -5.72 -11.17
C THR A 275 -9.11 -7.19 -11.15
N ALA A 276 -10.02 -7.56 -12.06
CA ALA A 276 -10.61 -8.91 -12.10
C ALA A 276 -9.62 -10.00 -12.53
N ASP A 277 -8.52 -9.62 -13.18
CA ASP A 277 -7.42 -10.50 -13.57
C ASP A 277 -6.51 -10.92 -12.39
N GLY A 278 -6.66 -10.30 -11.22
CA GLY A 278 -5.82 -10.55 -10.05
C GLY A 278 -4.38 -10.04 -10.18
N VAL A 279 -4.05 -9.25 -11.21
CA VAL A 279 -2.69 -8.78 -11.50
C VAL A 279 -2.60 -7.26 -11.46
N ASN A 280 -3.49 -6.56 -12.17
CA ASN A 280 -3.42 -5.11 -12.23
C ASN A 280 -4.02 -4.44 -10.98
N LEU A 281 -3.58 -3.22 -10.72
CA LEU A 281 -4.07 -2.37 -9.62
C LEU A 281 -5.17 -1.44 -10.14
N THR A 282 -6.22 -1.26 -9.35
CA THR A 282 -7.21 -0.19 -9.56
C THR A 282 -6.60 1.18 -9.20
N ALA A 283 -7.29 2.28 -9.48
CA ALA A 283 -6.86 3.61 -9.04
C ALA A 283 -6.62 3.66 -7.50
N ALA A 284 -7.55 3.09 -6.72
CA ALA A 284 -7.38 2.98 -5.27
C ALA A 284 -6.17 2.12 -4.88
N GLY A 285 -5.95 0.99 -5.57
CA GLY A 285 -4.77 0.15 -5.37
C GLY A 285 -3.46 0.90 -5.63
N LYS A 286 -3.37 1.63 -6.76
CA LYS A 286 -2.22 2.46 -7.12
C LYS A 286 -1.95 3.54 -6.07
N ARG A 287 -2.99 4.26 -5.65
CA ARG A 287 -2.91 5.28 -4.59
C ARG A 287 -2.46 4.69 -3.26
N LYS A 288 -2.92 3.48 -2.93
CA LYS A 288 -2.47 2.76 -1.73
C LYS A 288 -1.00 2.36 -1.81
N VAL A 289 -0.50 1.85 -2.94
CA VAL A 289 0.94 1.59 -3.11
C VAL A 289 1.74 2.88 -2.87
N ALA A 290 1.31 3.99 -3.48
CA ALA A 290 1.97 5.27 -3.31
C ALA A 290 2.04 5.73 -1.84
N PHE A 291 0.97 5.50 -1.08
CA PHE A 291 0.89 5.85 0.34
C PHE A 291 1.98 5.21 1.20
N TYR A 292 2.40 3.97 0.91
CA TYR A 292 3.45 3.29 1.69
C TYR A 292 4.80 4.01 1.63
N LEU A 293 5.14 4.64 0.50
CA LEU A 293 6.40 5.38 0.37
C LEU A 293 6.28 6.88 0.66
N GLU A 294 5.06 7.43 0.81
CA GLU A 294 4.88 8.87 0.99
C GLU A 294 5.67 9.41 2.18
N LYS A 295 5.71 8.69 3.29
CA LYS A 295 6.48 9.09 4.47
C LYS A 295 7.97 9.25 4.14
N SER A 296 8.55 8.26 3.48
CA SER A 296 9.97 8.27 3.11
C SER A 296 10.26 9.31 2.02
N ALA A 297 9.38 9.43 1.03
CA ALA A 297 9.50 10.44 -0.02
C ALA A 297 9.42 11.86 0.54
N ARG A 298 8.44 12.17 1.38
CA ARG A 298 8.29 13.48 2.04
C ARG A 298 9.51 13.81 2.91
N ARG A 299 10.05 12.83 3.64
CA ARG A 299 11.28 13.00 4.42
C ARG A 299 12.48 13.39 3.55
N ILE A 300 12.60 12.82 2.35
CA ILE A 300 13.70 13.14 1.43
C ILE A 300 13.49 14.51 0.76
N LEU A 301 12.24 14.82 0.39
CA LEU A 301 11.89 16.05 -0.33
C LEU A 301 11.87 17.29 0.60
N GLY A 302 11.63 17.10 1.90
CA GLY A 302 11.50 18.19 2.86
C GLY A 302 10.34 19.12 2.49
N ASP A 303 10.58 20.43 2.61
CA ASP A 303 9.57 21.47 2.41
C ASP A 303 8.96 21.48 1.00
N GLN A 304 9.69 20.95 -0.01
CA GLN A 304 9.21 20.85 -1.40
C GLN A 304 7.96 19.97 -1.53
N ALA A 305 7.78 19.01 -0.62
CA ALA A 305 6.60 18.17 -0.57
C ALA A 305 5.39 18.83 0.13
N SER A 306 5.55 20.02 0.71
CA SER A 306 4.46 20.76 1.34
C SER A 306 3.52 21.33 0.27
N PRO A 307 2.19 21.25 0.44
CA PRO A 307 1.26 21.98 -0.42
C PRO A 307 1.36 23.50 -0.23
N ASP A 308 1.87 23.96 0.91
CA ASP A 308 1.97 25.38 1.27
C ASP A 308 3.30 26.04 0.90
N ILE A 309 4.19 25.35 0.16
CA ILE A 309 5.50 25.91 -0.24
C ILE A 309 5.39 27.26 -0.95
N THR A 310 4.37 27.50 -1.77
CA THR A 310 4.15 28.79 -2.43
C THR A 310 3.79 29.92 -1.45
N ARG A 311 3.38 29.62 -0.22
CA ARG A 311 3.15 30.60 0.86
C ARG A 311 4.41 30.93 1.66
N LEU A 312 5.43 30.07 1.61
CA LEU A 312 6.72 30.27 2.27
C LEU A 312 7.75 30.99 1.40
N ASP A 313 7.44 31.27 0.13
CA ASP A 313 8.25 32.19 -0.66
C ASP A 313 8.19 33.59 0.00
N THR A 314 9.30 33.95 0.64
CA THR A 314 9.55 35.25 1.29
C THR A 314 9.43 36.45 0.35
N SER A 315 9.22 36.23 -0.96
CA SER A 315 8.91 37.28 -1.93
C SER A 315 7.48 37.83 -1.79
N ASN A 316 6.57 37.08 -1.13
CA ASN A 316 5.20 37.53 -0.88
C ASN A 316 4.92 37.50 0.64
N PRO A 317 5.12 38.62 1.36
CA PRO A 317 4.83 38.65 2.78
C PRO A 317 3.37 38.26 3.01
N LEU A 318 3.16 37.34 3.98
CA LEU A 318 1.86 36.97 4.50
C LEU A 318 0.98 38.23 4.62
N PRO A 319 -0.30 38.20 4.20
CA PRO A 319 -1.23 39.28 4.50
C PRO A 319 -1.19 39.51 6.02
N ALA A 320 -0.84 40.73 6.44
CA ALA A 320 -0.68 41.12 7.84
C ALA A 320 -1.92 40.86 8.73
N GLN A 321 -3.03 40.43 8.13
CA GLN A 321 -4.24 40.01 8.82
C GLN A 321 -4.10 38.77 9.73
N GLN A 322 -3.09 37.92 9.56
CA GLN A 322 -2.87 36.77 10.48
C GLN A 322 -1.89 37.08 11.63
N ALA A 323 -1.22 38.23 11.61
CA ALA A 323 -0.38 38.71 12.73
C ALA A 323 -1.21 39.42 13.82
N ASN A 324 -2.50 39.62 13.59
CA ASN A 324 -3.43 40.28 14.50
C ASN A 324 -4.44 39.28 15.10
N LEU A 325 -3.93 38.16 15.63
CA LEU A 325 -4.66 37.51 16.72
C LEU A 325 -4.55 38.46 17.92
N PRO A 326 -5.67 38.80 18.61
CA PRO A 326 -5.57 39.57 19.84
C PRO A 326 -4.58 38.83 20.75
N GLY A 327 -3.48 39.51 21.08
CA GLY A 327 -2.47 38.94 21.97
C GLY A 327 -3.18 38.55 23.24
N ALA A 328 -3.38 37.24 23.43
CA ALA A 328 -3.81 36.72 24.72
C ALA A 328 -2.78 37.24 25.71
N GLU A 329 -3.23 38.03 26.68
CA GLU A 329 -2.34 38.52 27.72
C GLU A 329 -1.54 37.33 28.23
N PRO A 330 -0.21 37.46 28.40
CA PRO A 330 0.58 36.44 29.06
C PRO A 330 0.25 36.49 30.56
N GLU A 331 -1.02 36.26 30.92
CA GLU A 331 -1.34 35.85 32.27
C GLU A 331 -0.57 34.57 32.53
N LYS A 332 0.15 34.55 33.65
CA LYS A 332 0.94 33.41 34.09
C LYS A 332 -0.02 32.23 34.28
N ILE A 333 -0.19 31.40 33.23
CA ILE A 333 -1.15 30.29 33.19
C ILE A 333 -0.74 29.28 34.25
N THR A 334 -1.22 29.49 35.47
CA THR A 334 -0.98 28.60 36.61
C THR A 334 -2.03 27.48 36.61
N ARG A 335 -3.13 27.65 35.86
CA ARG A 335 -4.16 26.65 35.59
C ARG A 335 -4.90 27.00 34.31
N THR A 336 -5.01 26.07 33.36
CA THR A 336 -5.91 26.21 32.21
C THR A 336 -7.35 26.06 32.72
N GLN A 337 -8.10 27.16 32.74
CA GLN A 337 -9.54 27.10 33.02
C GLN A 337 -10.23 26.33 31.88
N PRO A 338 -11.22 25.45 32.17
CA PRO A 338 -11.97 24.78 31.12
C PRO A 338 -12.79 25.81 30.33
N MET A 339 -12.46 25.96 29.05
CA MET A 339 -13.16 26.84 28.11
C MET A 339 -14.44 26.18 27.61
N SER A 340 -15.54 26.94 27.61
CA SER A 340 -16.81 26.47 27.04
C SER A 340 -16.81 26.63 25.52
N LEU A 341 -17.29 25.62 24.80
CA LEU A 341 -17.41 25.64 23.32
C LEU A 341 -18.52 26.57 22.80
N SER A 342 -19.33 27.13 23.69
CA SER A 342 -20.46 27.99 23.36
C SER A 342 -20.32 29.40 23.95
N ASP A 343 -19.09 29.83 24.24
CA ASP A 343 -18.82 31.15 24.78
C ASP A 343 -18.94 32.24 23.69
N PRO A 344 -19.95 33.14 23.76
CA PRO A 344 -20.16 34.17 22.75
C PRO A 344 -19.03 35.20 22.66
N ASP A 345 -18.16 35.30 23.68
CA ASP A 345 -17.00 36.19 23.64
C ASP A 345 -15.90 35.70 22.67
N LEU A 346 -15.95 34.42 22.26
CA LEU A 346 -15.03 33.83 21.28
C LEU A 346 -15.51 33.93 19.83
N ASP A 347 -16.77 34.28 19.59
CA ASP A 347 -17.37 34.44 18.26
C ASP A 347 -17.16 35.86 17.68
N GLY A 348 -16.36 36.69 18.36
CA GLY A 348 -16.02 38.05 17.88
C GLY A 348 -17.19 39.04 17.86
N GLY A 349 -18.35 38.68 18.43
CA GLY A 349 -19.58 39.47 18.39
C GLY A 349 -19.57 40.74 19.26
N ALA A 350 -18.54 40.92 20.10
CA ALA A 350 -18.43 42.08 21.00
C ALA A 350 -17.89 43.36 20.30
N GLN A 351 -17.41 43.27 19.05
CA GLN A 351 -16.70 44.36 18.40
C GLN A 351 -17.57 45.10 17.36
N LEU A 352 -17.98 46.33 17.69
CA LEU A 352 -18.71 47.21 16.77
C LEU A 352 -17.82 47.66 15.61
N LEU A 353 -18.40 47.70 14.41
CA LEU A 353 -17.77 48.10 13.15
C LEU A 353 -17.29 49.57 13.24
N GLY A 354 -16.00 49.79 13.52
CA GLY A 354 -15.38 51.12 13.59
C GLY A 354 -14.53 51.41 14.84
N SER A 355 -14.42 50.49 15.79
CA SER A 355 -13.51 50.65 16.95
C SER A 355 -12.05 50.35 16.57
N SER A 356 -11.12 51.25 16.92
CA SER A 356 -9.68 50.96 16.89
C SER A 356 -9.29 50.30 18.21
N PRO A 357 -8.59 49.14 18.20
CA PRO A 357 -8.15 48.51 19.43
C PRO A 357 -7.11 49.38 20.15
N ALA A 358 -7.14 49.37 21.48
CA ALA A 358 -6.13 50.00 22.31
C ALA A 358 -4.74 49.36 22.02
N PRO A 359 -3.64 50.12 22.09
CA PRO A 359 -2.31 49.58 21.86
C PRO A 359 -1.99 48.50 22.92
N THR A 360 -1.77 47.27 22.46
CA THR A 360 -1.38 46.15 23.32
C THR A 360 0.05 46.36 23.81
N ILE A 361 0.23 46.44 25.12
CA ILE A 361 1.56 46.47 25.73
C ILE A 361 2.14 45.05 25.61
N THR A 362 3.10 44.87 24.71
CA THR A 362 3.85 43.62 24.56
C THR A 362 4.80 43.49 25.74
N THR A 363 4.37 42.82 26.81
CA THR A 363 5.30 42.35 27.83
C THR A 363 5.94 41.05 27.34
N SER A 364 7.27 40.98 27.36
CA SER A 364 8.02 39.79 26.93
C SER A 364 7.55 38.56 27.70
N SER A 365 7.27 37.46 26.99
CA SER A 365 6.85 36.22 27.64
C SER A 365 8.01 35.59 28.44
N PRO A 366 7.74 34.71 29.42
CA PRO A 366 8.79 33.97 30.12
C PRO A 366 9.70 33.16 29.17
N ARG A 367 9.19 32.75 28.01
CA ARG A 367 9.99 32.09 26.97
C ARG A 367 10.95 33.08 26.30
N ASP A 368 10.49 34.29 25.99
CA ASP A 368 11.32 35.32 25.37
C ASP A 368 12.44 35.77 26.32
N LEU A 369 12.13 35.90 27.62
CA LEU A 369 13.15 36.20 28.64
C LEU A 369 14.21 35.10 28.76
N LEU A 370 13.82 33.84 28.62
CA LEU A 370 14.77 32.71 28.65
C LEU A 370 15.63 32.66 27.38
N VAL A 371 15.03 32.86 26.20
CA VAL A 371 15.71 32.74 24.91
C VAL A 371 16.61 33.95 24.63
N GLU A 372 16.14 35.17 24.91
CA GLU A 372 16.87 36.40 24.59
C GLU A 372 17.82 36.81 25.71
N LYS A 373 17.41 36.65 26.98
CA LYS A 373 18.17 37.16 28.13
C LYS A 373 18.76 36.07 29.02
N GLY A 374 18.48 34.78 28.73
CA GLY A 374 18.94 33.67 29.57
C GLY A 374 18.35 33.67 30.98
N LEU A 375 17.29 34.44 31.23
CA LEU A 375 16.69 34.61 32.54
C LEU A 375 15.53 33.61 32.71
N MET A 376 15.57 32.83 33.79
CA MET A 376 14.50 31.92 34.17
C MET A 376 13.81 32.46 35.43
N ASP A 377 12.48 32.49 35.41
CA ASP A 377 11.68 32.80 36.60
C ASP A 377 11.97 31.79 37.73
N PRO A 378 11.99 32.22 39.01
CA PRO A 378 12.18 31.31 40.13
C PRO A 378 11.08 30.24 40.18
N ALA A 379 11.46 29.04 40.62
CA ALA A 379 10.54 27.91 40.70
C ALA A 379 9.30 28.23 41.58
N PRO A 380 8.08 27.86 41.14
CA PRO A 380 6.88 27.95 41.97
C PRO A 380 7.02 27.15 43.26
N VAL A 381 6.46 27.68 44.34
CA VAL A 381 6.50 27.04 45.66
C VAL A 381 5.91 25.63 45.60
N GLY A 382 6.68 24.62 46.01
CA GLY A 382 6.24 23.21 46.06
C GLY A 382 6.45 22.39 44.78
N ARG A 383 7.09 22.96 43.74
CA ARG A 383 7.57 22.19 42.57
C ARG A 383 8.85 21.43 42.93
N VAL A 384 9.15 20.34 42.22
CA VAL A 384 10.25 19.39 42.55
C VAL A 384 11.65 20.01 42.51
N ASP A 385 11.77 21.15 41.84
CA ASP A 385 12.98 21.95 41.61
C ASP A 385 12.99 23.26 42.43
N ASP A 386 12.05 23.41 43.38
CA ASP A 386 12.12 24.45 44.39
C ASP A 386 12.93 23.98 45.61
N TYR A 387 14.20 24.35 45.66
CA TYR A 387 15.13 23.95 46.73
C TYR A 387 15.09 24.86 47.96
N ARG A 388 14.10 25.76 48.09
CA ARG A 388 13.96 26.63 49.26
C ARG A 388 13.54 25.80 50.49
N LEU A 389 14.30 25.89 51.58
CA LEU A 389 13.98 25.23 52.85
C LEU A 389 12.77 25.92 53.52
N PRO A 390 11.79 25.16 54.05
CA PRO A 390 10.68 25.76 54.78
C PRO A 390 11.21 26.45 56.05
N GLY A 391 11.18 27.79 56.08
CA GLY A 391 11.49 28.58 57.27
C GLY A 391 12.51 29.71 57.12
N SER A 392 13.17 29.87 55.97
CA SER A 392 14.04 31.05 55.76
C SER A 392 13.24 32.22 55.19
N VAL A 393 12.65 33.04 56.07
CA VAL A 393 12.24 34.39 55.70
C VAL A 393 13.50 35.25 55.66
N ALA A 394 13.92 35.67 54.47
CA ALA A 394 15.02 36.62 54.30
C ALA A 394 14.62 37.98 54.92
N ARG A 395 15.48 38.51 55.78
CA ARG A 395 15.47 39.93 56.20
C ARG A 395 16.06 40.79 55.10
#